data_AF-A0A7D8UEM3-F1
#
_entry.id   AF-A0A7D8UEM3-F1
#
_cell.length_a   1.000
_cell.length_b   1.000
_cell.length_c   1.000
_cell.angle_alpha   90.00
_cell.angle_beta   90.00
_cell.angle_gamma   90.00
#
_symmetry.space_group_name_H-M   'P 1'
#
loop_
_entity.id
_entity.type
_entity.pdbx_description
1 polymer ?
#
loop_
_entity_poly.entity_id
_entity_poly.type
_entity_poly.pdbx_seq_one_letter_code
_entity_poly.pdbx_strand_id
1 'polypeptide(L)'
;MRTLITLICLSLACVGLPSRTRAQSTAGPTNLDLYLLIGQSNMAGRGKPVPSDQTPHPRVFALDAAGNWVPATDPLHFDKPAAVGVGLGLTFGIEIAAANPDATIGLIPCAVGGSPIDAWTPGTHYPPTNSHPWDDAIRRARQAMRNGTLRGILWHQGESDSSPGLAEAYQAKLDDLIARLRKELEADEAPFLVGQLGQFPERPWNDSKNLVDRTLRELPQRVPKTAFVSSDDLTHGGDQVHFDADSYREFGRRYAAAYRELLAP
;
A
#
# COMPACT_ATOMS: atom_id res chain seq x y z
N MET A 1 -17.78 -3.02 -87.04
CA MET A 1 -17.63 -2.02 -85.96
C MET A 1 -18.42 -2.51 -84.76
N ARG A 2 -17.83 -2.50 -83.55
CA ARG A 2 -18.35 -2.96 -82.24
C ARG A 2 -17.90 -4.38 -81.83
N THR A 3 -16.72 -4.40 -81.22
CA THR A 3 -16.16 -5.48 -80.41
C THR A 3 -16.91 -5.53 -79.06
N LEU A 4 -17.41 -6.70 -78.67
CA LEU A 4 -18.07 -6.92 -77.38
C LEU A 4 -17.02 -7.45 -76.39
N ILE A 5 -16.69 -6.66 -75.38
CA ILE A 5 -15.77 -7.05 -74.29
C ILE A 5 -16.64 -7.53 -73.13
N THR A 6 -16.56 -8.83 -72.82
CA THR A 6 -17.19 -9.42 -71.64
C THR A 6 -16.27 -9.22 -70.44
N LEU A 7 -16.65 -8.33 -69.50
CA LEU A 7 -15.97 -8.18 -68.22
C LEU A 7 -16.40 -9.32 -67.27
N ILE A 8 -15.46 -10.15 -66.86
CA ILE A 8 -15.65 -11.14 -65.78
C ILE A 8 -15.25 -10.46 -64.47
N CYS A 9 -16.24 -10.12 -63.63
CA CYS A 9 -16.00 -9.67 -62.26
C CYS A 9 -15.66 -10.87 -61.37
N LEU A 10 -14.39 -11.03 -61.01
CA LEU A 10 -13.95 -11.97 -59.98
C LEU A 10 -14.22 -11.34 -58.59
N SER A 11 -15.24 -11.80 -57.88
CA SER A 11 -15.47 -11.43 -56.48
C SER A 11 -14.49 -12.19 -55.59
N LEU A 12 -13.43 -11.53 -55.13
CA LEU A 12 -12.59 -12.04 -54.04
C LEU A 12 -13.41 -12.03 -52.74
N ALA A 13 -13.86 -13.20 -52.29
CA ALA A 13 -14.36 -13.37 -50.94
C ALA A 13 -13.17 -13.36 -49.96
N CYS A 14 -12.95 -12.23 -49.29
CA CYS A 14 -12.05 -12.15 -48.15
C CYS A 14 -12.64 -12.98 -47.01
N VAL A 15 -12.16 -14.22 -46.85
CA VAL A 15 -12.44 -15.03 -45.67
C VAL A 15 -11.70 -14.40 -44.49
N GLY A 16 -12.41 -13.60 -43.69
CA GLY A 16 -11.91 -13.04 -42.45
C GLY A 16 -11.58 -14.17 -41.48
N LEU A 17 -10.30 -14.31 -41.12
CA LEU A 17 -9.90 -15.20 -40.03
C LEU A 17 -10.56 -14.71 -38.73
N PRO A 18 -11.19 -15.60 -37.94
CA PRO A 18 -11.78 -15.19 -36.68
C PRO A 18 -10.68 -14.68 -35.76
N SER A 19 -10.80 -13.42 -35.34
CA SER A 19 -9.98 -12.84 -34.28
C SER A 19 -10.13 -13.71 -33.04
N ARG A 20 -9.02 -14.32 -32.59
CA ARG A 20 -8.99 -15.03 -31.31
C ARG A 20 -9.18 -14.00 -30.20
N THR A 21 -10.41 -13.83 -29.72
CA THR A 21 -10.67 -13.19 -28.44
C THR A 21 -9.98 -14.05 -27.38
N ARG A 22 -8.88 -13.57 -26.82
CA ARG A 22 -8.25 -14.19 -25.66
C ARG A 22 -9.27 -14.08 -24.53
N ALA A 23 -9.89 -15.20 -24.15
CA ALA A 23 -10.69 -15.27 -22.94
C ALA A 23 -9.81 -14.76 -21.79
N GLN A 24 -10.22 -13.67 -21.15
CA GLN A 24 -9.59 -13.22 -19.91
C GLN A 24 -9.81 -14.34 -18.88
N SER A 25 -8.72 -14.90 -18.36
CA SER A 25 -8.81 -15.84 -17.25
C SER A 25 -9.48 -15.14 -16.08
N THR A 26 -10.51 -15.77 -15.53
CA THR A 26 -11.17 -15.33 -14.30
C THR A 26 -10.30 -15.52 -13.05
N ALA A 27 -9.15 -16.18 -13.19
CA ALA A 27 -8.11 -16.20 -12.18
C ALA A 27 -7.31 -14.89 -12.24
N GLY A 28 -7.32 -14.12 -11.14
CA GLY A 28 -6.48 -12.94 -10.97
C GLY A 28 -4.98 -13.26 -11.08
N PRO A 29 -4.09 -12.26 -11.08
CA PRO A 29 -2.65 -12.48 -11.16
C PRO A 29 -2.16 -13.46 -10.09
N THR A 30 -1.17 -14.28 -10.44
CA THR A 30 -0.57 -15.30 -9.58
C THR A 30 0.93 -15.04 -9.41
N ASN A 31 1.55 -15.65 -8.40
CA ASN A 31 2.96 -15.45 -8.05
C ASN A 31 3.29 -13.99 -7.74
N LEU A 32 2.38 -13.31 -7.04
CA LEU A 32 2.59 -11.94 -6.61
C LEU A 32 3.60 -11.87 -5.46
N ASP A 33 4.45 -10.85 -5.49
CA ASP A 33 5.14 -10.36 -4.30
C ASP A 33 4.20 -9.38 -3.59
N LEU A 34 3.69 -9.81 -2.43
CA LEU A 34 2.60 -9.15 -1.73
C LEU A 34 3.11 -8.21 -0.64
N TYR A 35 2.47 -7.05 -0.51
CA TYR A 35 2.82 -6.03 0.47
C TYR A 35 1.56 -5.56 1.21
N LEU A 36 1.54 -5.80 2.52
CA LEU A 36 0.45 -5.35 3.39
C LEU A 36 0.65 -3.91 3.80
N LEU A 37 -0.34 -3.05 3.54
CA LEU A 37 -0.30 -1.62 3.82
C LEU A 37 -1.27 -1.31 4.98
N ILE A 38 -0.73 -1.04 6.16
CA ILE A 38 -1.51 -0.90 7.41
C ILE A 38 -1.05 0.32 8.22
N GLY A 39 -1.88 0.71 9.19
CA GLY A 39 -1.70 1.92 9.99
C GLY A 39 -2.85 2.89 9.83
N GLN A 40 -2.60 4.20 9.90
CA GLN A 40 -3.66 5.21 9.88
C GLN A 40 -3.70 6.04 8.61
N SER A 41 -4.21 7.28 8.69
CA SER A 41 -4.47 8.14 7.55
C SER A 41 -3.24 8.46 6.70
N ASN A 42 -2.04 8.53 7.28
CA ASN A 42 -0.80 8.73 6.53
C ASN A 42 -0.29 7.47 5.79
N MET A 43 -0.72 6.26 6.18
CA MET A 43 -0.61 5.09 5.29
C MET A 43 -1.71 5.12 4.22
N ALA A 44 -2.94 5.42 4.64
CA ALA A 44 -4.10 5.39 3.75
C ALA A 44 -3.98 6.38 2.59
N GLY A 45 -3.36 7.54 2.85
CA GLY A 45 -3.15 8.61 1.87
C GLY A 45 -4.26 9.65 1.91
N ARG A 46 -3.88 10.92 1.93
CA ARG A 46 -4.77 12.10 1.90
C ARG A 46 -4.30 13.16 0.89
N GLY A 47 -3.28 12.86 0.11
CA GLY A 47 -2.74 13.77 -0.89
C GLY A 47 -3.73 13.94 -2.04
N LYS A 48 -3.81 15.14 -2.61
CA LYS A 48 -4.73 15.39 -3.74
C LYS A 48 -4.25 14.65 -5.00
N PRO A 49 -5.05 13.74 -5.58
CA PRO A 49 -4.68 13.04 -6.81
C PRO A 49 -4.60 13.97 -8.03
N VAL A 50 -3.72 13.64 -8.96
CA VAL A 50 -3.59 14.23 -10.29
C VAL A 50 -3.80 13.14 -11.36
N PRO A 51 -4.02 13.49 -12.65
CA PRO A 51 -4.32 12.50 -13.69
C PRO A 51 -3.27 11.38 -13.84
N SER A 52 -1.99 11.65 -13.58
CA SER A 52 -0.93 10.63 -13.64
C SER A 52 -1.11 9.53 -12.60
N ASP A 53 -1.79 9.80 -11.48
CA ASP A 53 -2.04 8.80 -10.43
C ASP A 53 -3.11 7.77 -10.83
N GLN A 54 -3.83 8.04 -11.93
CA GLN A 54 -4.79 7.13 -12.56
C GLN A 54 -4.18 6.29 -13.69
N THR A 55 -2.87 6.41 -13.92
CA THR A 55 -2.17 5.62 -14.94
C THR A 55 -1.53 4.40 -14.28
N PRO A 56 -2.08 3.19 -14.48
CA PRO A 56 -1.57 2.01 -13.79
C PRO A 56 -0.22 1.55 -14.35
N HIS A 57 0.63 1.01 -13.47
CA HIS A 57 1.83 0.28 -13.88
C HIS A 57 1.46 -1.17 -14.23
N PRO A 58 1.95 -1.75 -15.35
CA PRO A 58 1.48 -3.06 -15.85
C PRO A 58 1.78 -4.25 -14.93
N ARG A 59 2.68 -4.08 -13.96
CA ARG A 59 3.09 -5.11 -12.98
C ARG A 59 2.70 -4.80 -11.53
N VAL A 60 1.93 -3.73 -11.29
CA VAL A 60 1.50 -3.37 -9.93
C VAL A 60 -0.02 -3.47 -9.85
N PHE A 61 -0.48 -4.34 -8.96
CA PHE A 61 -1.89 -4.60 -8.69
C PHE A 61 -2.22 -4.23 -7.26
N ALA A 62 -3.49 -3.92 -6.99
CA ALA A 62 -4.00 -3.69 -5.66
C ALA A 62 -5.25 -4.54 -5.43
N LEU A 63 -5.45 -4.97 -4.18
CA LEU A 63 -6.67 -5.64 -3.77
C LEU A 63 -7.75 -4.57 -3.48
N ASP A 64 -8.83 -4.54 -4.26
CA ASP A 64 -9.92 -3.60 -4.06
C ASP A 64 -10.74 -3.91 -2.78
N ALA A 65 -11.74 -3.08 -2.48
CA ALA A 65 -12.59 -3.26 -1.29
C ALA A 65 -13.38 -4.59 -1.30
N ALA A 66 -13.73 -5.09 -2.48
CA ALA A 66 -14.43 -6.37 -2.67
C ALA A 66 -13.49 -7.58 -2.65
N GLY A 67 -12.17 -7.36 -2.64
CA GLY A 67 -11.18 -8.42 -2.62
C GLY A 67 -10.76 -8.91 -4.01
N ASN A 68 -10.99 -8.13 -5.06
CA ASN A 68 -10.53 -8.42 -6.41
C ASN A 68 -9.17 -7.76 -6.66
N TRP A 69 -8.33 -8.42 -7.45
CA TRP A 69 -7.10 -7.83 -7.95
C TRP A 69 -7.40 -6.91 -9.14
N VAL A 70 -7.03 -5.64 -9.02
CA VAL A 70 -7.16 -4.62 -10.07
C VAL A 70 -5.82 -3.96 -10.34
N PRO A 71 -5.56 -3.40 -11.55
CA PRO A 71 -4.40 -2.55 -11.77
C PRO A 71 -4.37 -1.42 -10.73
N ALA A 72 -3.22 -1.18 -10.10
CA ALA A 72 -3.13 -0.22 -9.00
C ALA A 72 -3.12 1.23 -9.51
N THR A 73 -3.97 2.07 -8.91
CA THR A 73 -4.04 3.52 -9.08
C THR A 73 -4.40 4.14 -7.74
N ASP A 74 -4.06 5.41 -7.51
CA ASP A 74 -4.53 6.12 -6.31
C ASP A 74 -5.96 6.66 -6.51
N PRO A 75 -6.77 6.73 -5.44
CA PRO A 75 -6.48 6.28 -4.08
C PRO A 75 -6.48 4.74 -3.93
N LEU A 76 -5.46 4.18 -3.28
CA LEU A 76 -5.41 2.76 -2.97
C LEU A 76 -6.36 2.33 -1.85
N HIS A 77 -6.54 3.19 -0.85
CA HIS A 77 -7.35 2.90 0.33
C HIS A 77 -8.77 3.43 0.20
N PHE A 78 -9.67 2.86 0.98
CA PHE A 78 -11.10 3.13 0.94
C PHE A 78 -11.70 3.27 2.35
N ASP A 79 -10.86 3.56 3.36
CA ASP A 79 -11.26 3.68 4.77
C ASP A 79 -12.24 4.84 5.02
N LYS A 80 -12.00 5.97 4.34
CA LYS A 80 -12.85 7.17 4.37
C LYS A 80 -12.98 7.71 2.95
N PRO A 81 -13.98 7.26 2.17
CA PRO A 81 -14.10 7.59 0.74
C PRO A 81 -14.05 9.08 0.40
N ALA A 82 -14.52 9.95 1.31
CA ALA A 82 -14.49 11.40 1.11
C ALA A 82 -13.11 12.06 1.34
N ALA A 83 -12.14 11.32 1.91
CA ALA A 83 -10.83 11.86 2.32
C ALA A 83 -9.64 11.10 1.72
N VAL A 84 -9.84 9.87 1.23
CA VAL A 84 -8.76 9.06 0.62
C VAL A 84 -8.20 9.74 -0.62
N GLY A 85 -6.88 9.68 -0.75
CA GLY A 85 -6.12 10.34 -1.81
C GLY A 85 -4.85 9.57 -2.14
N VAL A 86 -3.87 10.28 -2.69
CA VAL A 86 -2.51 9.78 -2.87
C VAL A 86 -1.94 9.40 -1.51
N GLY A 87 -1.38 8.20 -1.44
CA GLY A 87 -0.58 7.71 -0.31
C GLY A 87 0.78 7.19 -0.78
N LEU A 88 1.56 6.64 0.14
CA LEU A 88 2.91 6.15 -0.16
C LEU A 88 2.91 4.81 -0.94
N GLY A 89 1.81 4.05 -0.85
CA GLY A 89 1.74 2.65 -1.30
C GLY A 89 1.93 2.43 -2.79
N LEU A 90 1.33 3.27 -3.65
CA LEU A 90 1.43 3.08 -5.11
C LEU A 90 2.85 3.32 -5.59
N THR A 91 3.46 4.42 -5.13
CA THR A 91 4.85 4.75 -5.46
C THR A 91 5.80 3.67 -4.95
N PHE A 92 5.62 3.20 -3.71
CA PHE A 92 6.38 2.05 -3.19
C PHE A 92 6.30 0.84 -4.15
N GLY A 93 5.10 0.44 -4.56
CA GLY A 93 4.93 -0.71 -5.46
C GLY A 93 5.59 -0.53 -6.82
N ILE A 94 5.55 0.68 -7.39
CA ILE A 94 6.22 1.01 -8.65
C ILE A 94 7.73 0.90 -8.52
N GLU A 95 8.31 1.45 -7.45
CA GLU A 95 9.76 1.42 -7.22
C GLU A 95 10.28 -0.01 -6.99
N ILE A 96 9.52 -0.85 -6.26
CA ILE A 96 9.86 -2.27 -6.11
C ILE A 96 9.77 -3.01 -7.45
N ALA A 97 8.72 -2.77 -8.24
CA ALA A 97 8.59 -3.38 -9.56
C ALA A 97 9.75 -2.96 -10.50
N ALA A 98 10.17 -1.70 -10.44
CA ALA A 98 11.30 -1.20 -11.23
C ALA A 98 12.62 -1.86 -10.83
N ALA A 99 12.84 -2.07 -9.53
CA ALA A 99 14.05 -2.71 -9.01
C ALA A 99 14.08 -4.24 -9.21
N ASN A 100 12.92 -4.89 -9.36
CA ASN A 100 12.80 -6.31 -9.64
C ASN A 100 11.95 -6.54 -10.92
N PRO A 101 12.58 -6.59 -12.11
CA PRO A 101 11.87 -6.73 -13.40
C PRO A 101 11.03 -8.01 -13.54
N ASP A 102 11.35 -9.06 -12.77
CA ASP A 102 10.65 -10.34 -12.83
C ASP A 102 9.47 -10.43 -11.85
N ALA A 103 9.44 -9.56 -10.84
CA ALA A 103 8.36 -9.52 -9.87
C ALA A 103 7.09 -8.87 -10.44
N THR A 104 5.95 -9.42 -10.02
CA THR A 104 4.64 -8.77 -10.13
C THR A 104 4.19 -8.43 -8.72
N ILE A 105 3.82 -7.17 -8.49
CA ILE A 105 3.58 -6.61 -7.16
C ILE A 105 2.08 -6.63 -6.85
N GLY A 106 1.72 -7.11 -5.66
CA GLY A 106 0.36 -7.03 -5.13
C GLY A 106 0.30 -6.21 -3.85
N LEU A 107 -0.34 -5.05 -3.91
CA LEU A 107 -0.58 -4.19 -2.75
C LEU A 107 -1.87 -4.60 -2.05
N ILE A 108 -1.85 -4.65 -0.72
CA ILE A 108 -3.01 -5.02 0.11
C ILE A 108 -3.36 -3.82 1.00
N PRO A 109 -4.22 -2.90 0.54
CA PRO A 109 -4.63 -1.71 1.30
C PRO A 109 -5.54 -2.11 2.46
N CYS A 110 -5.11 -1.77 3.68
CA CYS A 110 -5.80 -2.09 4.93
C CYS A 110 -5.70 -0.99 5.99
N ALA A 111 -5.08 0.16 5.72
CA ALA A 111 -4.98 1.25 6.69
C ALA A 111 -6.33 1.89 7.02
N VAL A 112 -6.47 2.40 8.25
CA VAL A 112 -7.72 2.93 8.82
C VAL A 112 -7.50 4.28 9.50
N GLY A 113 -8.04 5.35 8.91
CA GLY A 113 -7.78 6.73 9.33
C GLY A 113 -8.23 7.06 10.76
N GLY A 114 -7.27 7.45 11.59
CA GLY A 114 -7.46 7.85 12.98
C GLY A 114 -7.34 6.70 13.98
N SER A 115 -7.15 5.45 13.52
CA SER A 115 -7.04 4.30 14.41
C SER A 115 -5.81 4.44 15.34
N PRO A 116 -5.98 4.39 16.67
CA PRO A 116 -4.85 4.18 17.58
C PRO A 116 -4.36 2.73 17.48
N ILE A 117 -3.17 2.43 18.00
CA ILE A 117 -2.62 1.07 17.94
C ILE A 117 -3.51 0.03 18.65
N ASP A 118 -4.31 0.45 19.65
CA ASP A 118 -5.27 -0.45 20.33
C ASP A 118 -6.40 -0.95 19.41
N ALA A 119 -6.72 -0.21 18.35
CA ALA A 119 -7.66 -0.67 17.33
C ALA A 119 -7.10 -1.83 16.48
N TRP A 120 -5.80 -2.11 16.58
CA TRP A 120 -5.09 -3.21 15.91
C TRP A 120 -4.92 -4.44 16.82
N THR A 121 -5.86 -4.60 17.75
CA THR A 121 -6.01 -5.78 18.61
C THR A 121 -7.13 -6.69 18.06
N PRO A 122 -7.01 -8.03 18.15
CA PRO A 122 -8.04 -8.94 17.65
C PRO A 122 -9.41 -8.70 18.27
N GLY A 123 -10.45 -8.64 17.43
CA GLY A 123 -11.84 -8.44 17.83
C GLY A 123 -12.20 -7.00 18.17
N THR A 124 -11.27 -6.04 18.09
CA THR A 124 -11.56 -4.63 18.41
C THR A 124 -12.37 -3.98 17.29
N HIS A 125 -13.59 -3.56 17.60
CA HIS A 125 -14.38 -2.68 16.74
C HIS A 125 -13.86 -1.24 16.83
N TYR A 126 -13.69 -0.60 15.68
CA TYR A 126 -13.33 0.81 15.57
C TYR A 126 -14.52 1.61 15.00
N PRO A 127 -15.33 2.26 15.86
CA PRO A 127 -16.55 2.96 15.46
C PRO A 127 -16.37 4.03 14.37
N PRO A 128 -15.29 4.85 14.32
CA PRO A 128 -15.17 5.95 13.35
C PRO A 128 -15.20 5.54 11.88
N THR A 129 -14.89 4.28 11.56
CA THR A 129 -14.98 3.71 10.20
C THR A 129 -15.87 2.47 10.15
N ASN A 130 -16.52 2.13 11.27
CA ASN A 130 -17.31 0.92 11.45
C ASN A 130 -16.59 -0.35 10.94
N SER A 131 -15.33 -0.51 11.33
CA SER A 131 -14.45 -1.60 10.87
C SER A 131 -13.78 -2.30 12.04
N HIS A 132 -13.10 -3.42 11.76
CA HIS A 132 -12.24 -4.11 12.73
C HIS A 132 -10.83 -4.16 12.16
N PRO A 133 -9.99 -3.11 12.39
CA PRO A 133 -8.75 -2.92 11.62
C PRO A 133 -7.82 -4.14 11.58
N TRP A 134 -7.62 -4.80 12.73
CA TRP A 134 -6.87 -6.06 12.80
C TRP A 134 -7.51 -7.17 11.97
N ASP A 135 -8.78 -7.51 12.26
CA ASP A 135 -9.45 -8.67 11.68
C ASP A 135 -9.64 -8.53 10.17
N ASP A 136 -9.96 -7.31 9.71
CA ASP A 136 -10.07 -6.97 8.30
C ASP A 136 -8.72 -7.09 7.59
N ALA A 137 -7.62 -6.63 8.20
CA ALA A 137 -6.28 -6.74 7.63
C ALA A 137 -5.84 -8.20 7.51
N ILE A 138 -6.04 -9.02 8.55
CA ILE A 138 -5.70 -10.46 8.52
C ILE A 138 -6.51 -11.19 7.45
N ARG A 139 -7.83 -10.95 7.39
CA ARG A 139 -8.71 -11.57 6.39
C ARG A 139 -8.27 -11.21 4.96
N ARG A 140 -7.98 -9.93 4.70
CA ARG A 140 -7.54 -9.45 3.38
C ARG A 140 -6.16 -9.98 3.01
N ALA A 141 -5.23 -10.03 3.95
CA ALA A 141 -3.90 -10.59 3.74
C ALA A 141 -3.97 -12.09 3.40
N ARG A 142 -4.70 -12.90 4.19
CA ARG A 142 -4.92 -14.33 3.89
C ARG A 142 -5.58 -14.55 2.54
N GLN A 143 -6.51 -13.68 2.15
CA GLN A 143 -7.11 -13.72 0.83
C GLN A 143 -6.08 -13.47 -0.27
N ALA A 144 -5.27 -12.42 -0.14
CA ALA A 144 -4.23 -12.07 -1.10
C ALA A 144 -3.14 -13.14 -1.22
N MET A 145 -2.75 -13.79 -0.11
CA MET A 145 -1.73 -14.84 -0.06
C MET A 145 -2.09 -16.10 -0.86
N ARG A 146 -3.35 -16.26 -1.31
CA ARG A 146 -3.69 -17.31 -2.29
C ARG A 146 -3.12 -17.04 -3.70
N ASN A 147 -2.67 -15.82 -3.96
CA ASN A 147 -2.14 -15.35 -5.24
C ASN A 147 -0.64 -15.08 -5.21
N GLY A 148 0.04 -15.25 -4.07
CA GLY A 148 1.43 -14.83 -3.93
C GLY A 148 2.00 -15.02 -2.52
N THR A 149 3.19 -14.48 -2.30
CA THR A 149 3.91 -14.55 -1.02
C THR A 149 3.95 -13.19 -0.36
N LEU A 150 3.66 -13.12 0.94
CA LEU A 150 3.83 -11.88 1.71
C LEU A 150 5.33 -11.55 1.83
N ARG A 151 5.74 -10.51 1.12
CA ARG A 151 7.14 -10.05 1.02
C ARG A 151 7.47 -8.88 1.92
N GLY A 152 6.47 -8.19 2.47
CA GLY A 152 6.69 -7.11 3.41
C GLY A 152 5.41 -6.55 3.99
N ILE A 153 5.54 -5.88 5.12
CA ILE A 153 4.47 -5.16 5.81
C ILE A 153 4.92 -3.72 6.01
N LEU A 154 4.12 -2.78 5.54
CA LEU A 154 4.35 -1.36 5.72
C LEU A 154 3.37 -0.85 6.76
N TRP A 155 3.91 -0.26 7.82
CA TRP A 155 3.18 0.36 8.91
C TRP A 155 3.46 1.85 8.94
N HIS A 156 2.40 2.64 8.94
CA HIS A 156 2.52 4.06 9.27
C HIS A 156 1.39 4.50 10.18
N GLN A 157 1.73 4.63 11.45
CA GLN A 157 0.82 5.00 12.52
C GLN A 157 1.60 5.52 13.72
N GLY A 158 0.93 6.34 14.53
CA GLY A 158 1.44 6.80 15.82
C GLY A 158 0.87 8.16 16.21
N GLU A 159 0.29 8.92 15.28
CA GLU A 159 -0.26 10.24 15.57
C GLU A 159 -1.45 10.16 16.55
N SER A 160 -2.27 9.11 16.49
CA SER A 160 -3.37 8.89 17.45
C SER A 160 -2.92 8.42 18.84
N ASP A 161 -1.67 7.99 18.99
CA ASP A 161 -1.07 7.52 20.26
C ASP A 161 -0.08 8.55 20.83
N SER A 162 0.06 9.72 20.19
CA SER A 162 0.96 10.81 20.58
C SER A 162 0.38 11.70 21.69
N SER A 163 -0.17 11.08 22.75
CA SER A 163 -0.70 11.76 23.93
C SER A 163 -0.24 11.08 25.23
N PRO A 164 -0.22 11.80 26.37
CA PRO A 164 0.19 11.22 27.66
C PRO A 164 -0.63 9.98 28.02
N GLY A 165 0.04 8.94 28.51
CA GLY A 165 -0.53 7.64 28.85
C GLY A 165 -0.60 6.65 27.68
N LEU A 166 -0.70 7.13 26.43
CA LEU A 166 -0.70 6.27 25.24
C LEU A 166 0.72 6.07 24.70
N ALA A 167 1.49 7.16 24.64
CA ALA A 167 2.85 7.15 24.08
C ALA A 167 3.79 6.21 24.84
N GLU A 168 3.67 6.13 26.17
CA GLU A 168 4.48 5.27 27.04
C GLU A 168 4.20 3.79 26.81
N ALA A 169 2.98 3.43 26.41
CA ALA A 169 2.59 2.05 26.11
C ALA A 169 2.88 1.65 24.65
N TYR A 170 3.18 2.62 23.78
CA TYR A 170 3.26 2.42 22.33
C TYR A 170 4.30 1.38 21.94
N GLN A 171 5.48 1.40 22.57
CA GLN A 171 6.57 0.45 22.27
C GLN A 171 6.15 -1.00 22.45
N ALA A 172 5.64 -1.35 23.63
CA ALA A 172 5.24 -2.72 23.94
C ALA A 172 4.13 -3.19 22.99
N LYS A 173 3.19 -2.31 22.65
CA LYS A 173 2.09 -2.59 21.73
C LYS A 173 2.57 -2.78 20.29
N LEU A 174 3.55 -2.00 19.84
CA LEU A 174 4.13 -2.13 18.49
C LEU A 174 4.90 -3.44 18.34
N ASP A 175 5.72 -3.80 19.33
CA ASP A 175 6.46 -5.07 19.30
C ASP A 175 5.51 -6.27 19.25
N ASP A 176 4.48 -6.26 20.11
CA ASP A 176 3.43 -7.28 20.15
C ASP A 176 2.65 -7.34 18.83
N LEU A 177 2.29 -6.19 18.26
CA LEU A 177 1.62 -6.11 16.96
C LEU A 177 2.42 -6.81 15.87
N ILE A 178 3.72 -6.52 15.77
CA ILE A 178 4.62 -7.11 14.76
C ILE A 178 4.71 -8.63 14.97
N ALA A 179 4.92 -9.07 16.21
CA ALA A 179 5.00 -10.48 16.54
C ALA A 179 3.70 -11.23 16.18
N ARG A 180 2.54 -10.67 16.51
CA ARG A 180 1.24 -11.24 16.15
C ARG A 180 1.02 -11.28 14.64
N LEU A 181 1.35 -10.21 13.90
CA LEU A 181 1.17 -10.17 12.44
C LEU A 181 1.98 -11.26 11.76
N ARG A 182 3.27 -11.37 12.11
CA ARG A 182 4.16 -12.39 11.56
C ARG A 182 3.65 -13.80 11.85
N LYS A 183 3.24 -14.06 13.09
CA LYS A 183 2.67 -15.36 13.49
C LYS A 183 1.37 -15.69 12.77
N GLU A 184 0.41 -14.77 12.74
CA GLU A 184 -0.94 -14.99 12.21
C GLU A 184 -0.94 -15.16 10.67
N LEU A 185 0.03 -14.55 10.01
CA LEU A 185 0.23 -14.61 8.56
C LEU A 185 1.34 -15.60 8.15
N GLU A 186 1.86 -16.40 9.09
CA GLU A 186 2.93 -17.39 8.83
C GLU A 186 4.12 -16.78 8.06
N ALA A 187 4.49 -15.57 8.45
CA ALA A 187 5.43 -14.69 7.76
C ALA A 187 6.54 -14.19 8.70
N ASP A 188 7.13 -15.11 9.48
CA ASP A 188 8.15 -14.85 10.52
C ASP A 188 9.30 -13.97 10.02
N GLU A 189 9.66 -14.17 8.76
CA GLU A 189 10.83 -13.55 8.13
C GLU A 189 10.47 -12.30 7.30
N ALA A 190 9.21 -11.89 7.26
CA ALA A 190 8.77 -10.75 6.45
C ALA A 190 9.32 -9.42 7.01
N PRO A 191 10.00 -8.62 6.18
CA PRO A 191 10.34 -7.24 6.48
C PRO A 191 9.16 -6.42 7.00
N PHE A 192 9.36 -5.69 8.08
CA PHE A 192 8.37 -4.76 8.63
C PHE A 192 8.93 -3.34 8.66
N LEU A 193 8.32 -2.43 7.91
CA LEU A 193 8.80 -1.07 7.76
C LEU A 193 7.91 -0.09 8.51
N VAL A 194 8.51 0.80 9.29
CA VAL A 194 7.84 1.87 10.00
C VAL A 194 8.27 3.24 9.51
N GLY A 195 7.33 4.14 9.34
CA GLY A 195 7.57 5.50 8.90
C GLY A 195 7.65 6.45 10.09
N GLN A 196 8.56 7.40 10.01
CA GLN A 196 8.61 8.55 10.90
C GLN A 196 7.32 9.37 10.81
N LEU A 197 6.87 9.95 11.93
CA LEU A 197 5.67 10.77 11.92
C LEU A 197 5.90 12.08 11.16
N GLY A 198 4.83 12.77 10.75
CA GLY A 198 4.95 14.07 10.07
C GLY A 198 5.59 15.15 10.95
N GLN A 199 6.61 15.81 10.43
CA GLN A 199 7.40 16.88 11.05
C GLN A 199 7.03 18.22 10.41
N PHE A 200 6.10 18.96 11.02
CA PHE A 200 5.59 20.21 10.44
C PHE A 200 5.90 21.38 11.37
N PRO A 201 6.60 22.43 10.90
CA PRO A 201 6.97 23.59 11.73
C PRO A 201 5.79 24.26 12.44
N GLU A 202 4.62 24.26 11.80
CA GLU A 202 3.38 24.85 12.28
C GLU A 202 2.78 24.08 13.47
N ARG A 203 3.15 22.80 13.61
CA ARG A 203 2.67 21.91 14.67
C ARG A 203 3.85 21.10 15.25
N PRO A 204 4.73 21.75 16.03
CA PRO A 204 5.89 21.10 16.62
C PRO A 204 5.47 19.93 17.52
N TRP A 205 6.36 18.95 17.64
CA TRP A 205 6.11 17.77 18.45
C TRP A 205 6.12 18.10 19.94
N ASN A 206 5.14 17.53 20.65
CA ASN A 206 5.16 17.46 22.10
C ASN A 206 6.00 16.26 22.57
N ASP A 207 6.20 16.13 23.89
CA ASP A 207 6.97 15.03 24.47
C ASP A 207 6.42 13.64 24.10
N SER A 208 5.09 13.49 24.06
CA SER A 208 4.45 12.23 23.68
C SER A 208 4.74 11.84 22.22
N LYS A 209 4.68 12.79 21.28
CA LYS A 209 5.01 12.54 19.87
C LYS A 209 6.50 12.26 19.68
N ASN A 210 7.37 12.99 20.41
CA ASN A 210 8.80 12.70 20.46
C ASN A 210 9.08 11.28 20.96
N LEU A 211 8.34 10.80 21.95
CA LEU A 211 8.46 9.44 22.48
C LEU A 211 8.04 8.39 21.45
N VAL A 212 6.86 8.55 20.84
CA VAL A 212 6.38 7.64 19.79
C VAL A 212 7.36 7.59 18.61
N ASP A 213 7.86 8.74 18.16
CA ASP A 213 8.84 8.81 17.07
C ASP A 213 10.16 8.11 17.41
N ARG A 214 10.66 8.32 18.64
CA ARG A 214 11.84 7.62 19.13
C ARG A 214 11.63 6.11 19.12
N THR A 215 10.47 5.64 19.59
CA THR A 215 10.11 4.21 19.57
C THR A 215 10.11 3.64 18.15
N LEU A 216 9.58 4.37 17.17
CA LEU A 216 9.60 3.97 15.76
C LEU A 216 11.04 3.92 15.22
N ARG A 217 11.86 4.93 15.53
CA ARG A 217 13.27 5.02 15.11
C ARG A 217 14.14 3.91 15.70
N GLU A 218 13.91 3.55 16.94
CA GLU A 218 14.68 2.53 17.66
C GLU A 218 14.20 1.10 17.39
N LEU A 219 13.08 0.91 16.67
CA LEU A 219 12.52 -0.41 16.37
C LEU A 219 13.56 -1.40 15.76
N PRO A 220 14.40 -1.02 14.77
CA PRO A 220 15.40 -1.92 14.20
C PRO A 220 16.43 -2.48 15.19
N GLN A 221 16.62 -1.81 16.34
CA GLN A 221 17.55 -2.26 17.39
C GLN A 221 16.94 -3.36 18.27
N ARG A 222 15.61 -3.50 18.24
CA ARG A 222 14.86 -4.34 19.20
C ARG A 222 14.10 -5.47 18.50
N VAL A 223 13.71 -5.28 17.24
CA VAL A 223 12.96 -6.26 16.45
C VAL A 223 13.70 -6.55 15.14
N PRO A 224 14.12 -7.80 14.90
CA PRO A 224 14.81 -8.18 13.65
C PRO A 224 13.95 -7.96 12.40
N LYS A 225 14.63 -7.75 11.27
CA LYS A 225 14.00 -7.53 9.95
C LYS A 225 13.01 -6.39 9.95
N THR A 226 13.37 -5.30 10.62
CA THR A 226 12.61 -4.07 10.60
C THR A 226 13.46 -2.91 10.13
N ALA A 227 12.82 -1.92 9.53
CA ALA A 227 13.48 -0.70 9.08
C ALA A 227 12.64 0.51 9.46
N PHE A 228 13.32 1.60 9.79
CA PHE A 228 12.72 2.91 10.00
C PHE A 228 12.93 3.78 8.75
N VAL A 229 11.91 4.51 8.36
CA VAL A 229 11.91 5.35 7.15
C VAL A 229 11.68 6.80 7.56
N SER A 230 12.67 7.67 7.30
CA SER A 230 12.62 9.09 7.68
C SER A 230 11.58 9.88 6.86
N SER A 231 10.88 10.78 7.54
CA SER A 231 9.95 11.77 6.99
C SER A 231 10.59 13.16 6.90
N ASP A 232 11.91 13.28 7.06
CA ASP A 232 12.61 14.56 7.01
C ASP A 232 12.34 15.27 5.68
N ASP A 233 12.15 16.59 5.76
CA ASP A 233 11.84 17.49 4.65
C ASP A 233 10.50 17.22 3.92
N LEU A 234 9.68 16.28 4.42
CA LEU A 234 8.33 16.07 3.91
C LEU A 234 7.37 17.15 4.46
N THR A 235 6.44 17.59 3.64
CA THR A 235 5.53 18.70 3.95
C THR A 235 4.07 18.24 4.01
N HIS A 236 3.20 19.07 4.59
CA HIS A 236 1.78 18.75 4.78
C HIS A 236 0.88 19.41 3.72
N GLY A 237 -0.27 18.80 3.44
CA GLY A 237 -1.26 19.28 2.48
C GLY A 237 -2.12 20.47 2.93
N GLY A 238 -1.64 21.27 3.89
CA GLY A 238 -2.35 22.43 4.47
C GLY A 238 -3.04 22.22 5.83
N ASP A 239 -3.27 20.97 6.28
CA ASP A 239 -3.98 20.69 7.54
C ASP A 239 -3.07 20.41 8.75
N GLN A 240 -1.74 20.52 8.55
CA GLN A 240 -0.70 20.32 9.56
C GLN A 240 -0.69 18.91 10.17
N VAL A 241 -1.26 17.91 9.47
CA VAL A 241 -1.34 16.52 9.93
C VAL A 241 -0.96 15.54 8.84
N HIS A 242 -1.49 15.73 7.63
CA HIS A 242 -1.31 14.78 6.54
C HIS A 242 -0.31 15.32 5.53
N PHE A 243 0.56 14.44 5.05
CA PHE A 243 1.51 14.78 4.00
C PHE A 243 0.79 15.27 2.74
N ASP A 244 1.44 16.13 1.96
CA ASP A 244 0.95 16.44 0.62
C ASP A 244 1.25 15.29 -0.37
N ALA A 245 0.71 15.40 -1.58
CA ALA A 245 0.84 14.32 -2.58
C ALA A 245 2.30 14.06 -2.99
N ASP A 246 3.12 15.11 -3.11
CA ASP A 246 4.53 14.96 -3.50
C ASP A 246 5.36 14.33 -2.39
N SER A 247 5.08 14.69 -1.14
CA SER A 247 5.67 14.11 0.05
C SER A 247 5.27 12.64 0.21
N TYR A 248 4.03 12.25 -0.08
CA TYR A 248 3.63 10.84 -0.09
C TYR A 248 4.39 10.02 -1.15
N ARG A 249 4.57 10.57 -2.36
CA ARG A 249 5.35 9.90 -3.41
C ARG A 249 6.79 9.73 -2.98
N GLU A 250 7.41 10.78 -2.49
CA GLU A 250 8.78 10.72 -1.96
C GLU A 250 8.89 9.71 -0.81
N PHE A 251 7.93 9.71 0.11
CA PHE A 251 7.93 8.74 1.20
C PHE A 251 7.84 7.30 0.67
N GLY A 252 7.01 7.06 -0.35
CA GLY A 252 6.93 5.76 -1.03
C GLY A 252 8.27 5.31 -1.62
N ARG A 253 9.06 6.22 -2.22
CA ARG A 253 10.42 5.93 -2.69
C ARG A 253 11.35 5.57 -1.53
N ARG A 254 11.28 6.32 -0.41
CA ARG A 254 12.09 6.06 0.78
C ARG A 254 11.75 4.71 1.42
N TYR A 255 10.47 4.35 1.49
CA TYR A 255 10.04 3.02 1.95
C TYR A 255 10.59 1.91 1.04
N ALA A 256 10.56 2.10 -0.28
CA ALA A 256 11.10 1.12 -1.23
C ALA A 256 12.61 0.98 -1.11
N ALA A 257 13.33 2.09 -0.92
CA ALA A 257 14.77 2.09 -0.68
C ALA A 257 15.13 1.34 0.61
N ALA A 258 14.48 1.67 1.73
CA ALA A 258 14.70 1.02 3.02
C ALA A 258 14.37 -0.49 2.97
N TYR A 259 13.32 -0.88 2.25
CA TYR A 259 12.97 -2.29 2.04
C TYR A 259 14.08 -3.04 1.32
N ARG A 260 14.64 -2.44 0.26
CA ARG A 260 15.71 -3.04 -0.54
C ARG A 260 17.02 -3.13 0.24
N GLU A 261 17.36 -2.11 1.03
CA GLU A 261 18.54 -2.11 1.90
C GLU A 261 18.44 -3.22 2.94
N LEU A 262 17.28 -3.40 3.57
CA LEU A 262 17.05 -4.45 4.55
C LEU A 262 17.18 -5.88 3.98
N LEU A 263 17.01 -6.04 2.67
CA LEU A 263 17.14 -7.32 1.97
C LEU A 263 18.48 -7.50 1.24
N ALA A 264 19.36 -6.48 1.29
CA ALA A 264 20.69 -6.61 0.72
C ALA A 264 21.49 -7.66 1.53
N PRO A 265 22.33 -8.47 0.86
CA PRO A 265 23.13 -9.51 1.51
C PRO A 265 24.22 -8.95 2.44
#